data_AF-A0A1C6L9R6-F1
#
_entry.id   AF-A0A1C6L9R6-F1
#
_cell.length_a   1.000
_cell.length_b   1.000
_cell.length_c   1.000
_cell.angle_alpha   90.00
_cell.angle_beta   90.00
_cell.angle_gamma   90.00
#
_symmetry.space_group_name_H-M   'P 1'
#
loop_
_entity.id
_entity.type
_entity.pdbx_description
1 polymer ?
#
loop_
_entity_poly.entity_id
_entity_poly.type
_entity_poly.pdbx_seq_one_letter_code
_entity_poly.pdbx_strand_id
1 'polypeptide(L)'
;MKKILLINASNRKKTTYHLLKSIEIILRSKGYETEVISLSDYKIDFCKGCEVCVLKGKCFVKDDSTMLMKKIIDSDGLVIGTPVYLNNMSGILKTFIDRTCSWFHRSEITQKPTLLVANTQGSGIENTLNSLKEVMIQWGVALSGTISRNGRSVNKPITEKELSGFIKLIDSNSKTYSPSFKEIYTYNIQRTLATNVFPLDKEYWQEKGWLNSAYFPGVKLNAAQKLYGNGIYKMLCKVIKPVDNTKNP
;
A
#
# COMPACT_ATOMS: atom_id res chain seq x y z
N MET A 1 9.40 20.78 1.54
CA MET A 1 8.11 20.67 0.79
C MET A 1 7.76 19.20 0.73
N LYS A 2 6.49 18.81 0.94
CA LYS A 2 6.12 17.38 0.92
C LYS A 2 6.01 16.87 -0.52
N LYS A 3 6.54 15.67 -0.79
CA LYS A 3 6.57 15.05 -2.11
C LYS A 3 5.48 14.01 -2.28
N ILE A 4 4.66 14.13 -3.31
CA ILE A 4 3.59 13.18 -3.61
C ILE A 4 3.90 12.46 -4.92
N LEU A 5 3.94 11.14 -4.88
CA LEU A 5 4.10 10.30 -6.07
C LEU A 5 2.72 9.84 -6.55
N LEU A 6 2.45 10.04 -7.84
CA LEU A 6 1.24 9.57 -8.50
C LEU A 6 1.62 8.51 -9.54
N ILE A 7 1.04 7.32 -9.40
CA ILE A 7 1.30 6.17 -10.27
C ILE A 7 0.14 5.99 -11.23
N ASN A 8 0.40 6.17 -12.52
CA ASN A 8 -0.49 5.75 -13.59
C ASN A 8 -0.21 4.28 -13.94
N ALA A 9 -1.13 3.40 -13.56
CA ALA A 9 -1.07 1.98 -13.88
C ALA A 9 -1.93 1.60 -15.11
N SER A 10 -2.19 2.55 -16.01
CA SER A 10 -2.72 2.27 -17.35
C SER A 10 -1.58 2.13 -18.34
N ASN A 11 -1.65 1.14 -19.25
CA ASN A 11 -0.75 1.03 -20.41
C ASN A 11 -0.89 2.18 -21.42
N ARG A 12 -1.85 3.10 -21.19
CA ARG A 12 -2.14 4.25 -22.04
C ARG A 12 -2.21 5.51 -21.19
N LYS A 13 -1.65 6.61 -21.68
CA LYS A 13 -1.78 7.96 -21.11
C LYS A 13 -3.12 8.59 -21.54
N LYS A 14 -4.24 7.98 -21.14
CA LYS A 14 -5.63 8.43 -21.41
C LYS A 14 -6.37 8.69 -20.10
N THR A 15 -7.59 8.17 -19.92
CA THR A 15 -8.49 8.49 -18.79
C THR A 15 -7.83 8.44 -17.41
N THR A 16 -7.18 7.33 -17.04
CA THR A 16 -6.50 7.19 -15.74
C THR A 16 -5.43 8.27 -15.55
N TYR A 17 -4.60 8.48 -16.58
CA TYR A 17 -3.54 9.49 -16.56
C TYR A 17 -4.12 10.91 -16.44
N HIS A 18 -5.18 11.25 -17.19
CA HIS A 18 -5.81 12.57 -17.09
C HIS A 18 -6.41 12.83 -15.71
N LEU A 19 -7.03 11.83 -15.07
CA LEU A 19 -7.51 11.97 -13.69
C LEU A 19 -6.35 12.26 -12.73
N LEU A 20 -5.22 11.57 -12.88
CA LEU A 20 -4.03 11.83 -12.08
C LEU A 20 -3.44 13.22 -12.34
N LYS A 21 -3.42 13.71 -13.58
CA LYS A 21 -3.00 15.09 -13.91
C LYS A 21 -3.93 16.14 -13.29
N SER A 22 -5.24 15.89 -13.24
CA SER A 22 -6.17 16.79 -12.53
C SER A 22 -5.91 16.82 -11.02
N ILE A 23 -5.62 15.67 -10.41
CA ILE A 23 -5.22 15.59 -9.00
C ILE A 23 -3.90 16.34 -8.78
N GLU A 24 -2.92 16.14 -9.67
CA GLU A 24 -1.62 16.79 -9.61
C GLU A 24 -1.72 18.32 -9.61
N ILE A 25 -2.58 18.90 -10.46
CA ILE A 25 -2.80 20.35 -10.52
C ILE A 25 -3.28 20.89 -9.17
N ILE A 26 -4.25 20.21 -8.54
CA ILE A 26 -4.79 20.61 -7.24
C ILE A 26 -3.73 20.46 -6.14
N LEU A 27 -2.95 19.37 -6.15
CA LEU A 27 -1.89 19.20 -5.16
C LEU A 27 -0.79 20.25 -5.32
N ARG A 28 -0.38 20.58 -6.54
CA ARG A 28 0.59 21.65 -6.80
C ARG A 28 0.08 23.02 -6.35
N SER A 29 -1.21 23.32 -6.55
CA SER A 29 -1.79 24.60 -6.08
C SER A 29 -1.85 24.71 -4.55
N LYS A 30 -1.78 23.59 -3.82
CA LYS A 30 -1.64 23.53 -2.35
C LYS A 30 -0.18 23.52 -1.87
N GLY A 31 0.80 23.63 -2.77
CA GLY A 31 2.22 23.71 -2.42
C GLY A 31 2.90 22.35 -2.21
N TYR A 32 2.34 21.26 -2.71
CA TYR A 32 3.02 19.96 -2.73
C TYR A 32 3.93 19.84 -3.95
N GLU A 33 5.09 19.20 -3.77
CA GLU A 33 5.86 18.67 -4.89
C GLU A 33 5.17 17.42 -5.42
N THR A 34 5.06 17.28 -6.74
CA THR A 34 4.39 16.13 -7.33
C THR A 34 5.17 15.54 -8.49
N GLU A 35 5.08 14.23 -8.63
CA GLU A 35 5.67 13.47 -9.73
C GLU A 35 4.62 12.45 -10.23
N VAL A 36 4.31 12.47 -11.52
CA VAL A 36 3.43 11.46 -12.15
C VAL A 36 4.29 10.50 -12.96
N ILE A 37 4.29 9.23 -12.59
CA ILE A 37 4.99 8.17 -13.33
C ILE A 37 3.96 7.23 -13.97
N SER A 38 4.23 6.73 -15.18
CA SER A 38 3.42 5.69 -15.80
C SER A 38 4.18 4.38 -15.75
N LEU A 39 3.59 3.33 -15.16
CA LEU A 39 4.26 2.02 -15.08
C LEU A 39 4.63 1.46 -16.47
N SER A 40 3.87 1.86 -17.51
CA SER A 40 4.15 1.51 -18.91
C SER A 40 5.49 2.02 -19.46
N ASP A 41 6.09 3.01 -18.78
CA ASP A 41 7.35 3.61 -19.19
C ASP A 41 8.56 2.85 -18.60
N TYR A 42 8.32 1.77 -17.84
CA TYR A 42 9.33 1.02 -17.11
C TYR A 42 9.27 -0.47 -17.44
N LYS A 43 10.43 -1.13 -17.36
CA LYS A 43 10.51 -2.58 -17.43
C LYS A 43 10.18 -3.18 -16.07
N ILE A 44 9.05 -3.89 -15.99
CA ILE A 44 8.58 -4.58 -14.79
C ILE A 44 8.36 -6.05 -15.15
N ASP A 45 9.30 -6.90 -14.75
CA ASP A 45 9.23 -8.33 -14.99
C ASP A 45 8.31 -9.02 -13.96
N PHE A 46 7.65 -10.11 -14.36
CA PHE A 46 6.81 -10.90 -13.45
C PHE A 46 7.59 -11.41 -12.23
N CYS A 47 6.92 -11.37 -11.07
CA CYS A 47 7.42 -12.03 -9.87
C CYS A 47 7.59 -13.54 -10.11
N LYS A 48 8.66 -14.12 -9.58
CA LYS A 48 8.98 -15.54 -9.74
C LYS A 48 8.42 -16.43 -8.63
N GLY A 49 7.75 -15.85 -7.62
CA GLY A 49 7.23 -16.62 -6.47
C GLY A 49 8.31 -17.36 -5.67
N CYS A 50 9.56 -16.91 -5.76
CA CYS A 50 10.73 -17.61 -5.24
C CYS A 50 11.09 -17.28 -3.79
N GLU A 51 10.39 -16.33 -3.16
CA GLU A 51 10.57 -15.90 -1.76
C GLU A 51 11.96 -15.36 -1.37
N VAL A 52 12.91 -15.28 -2.30
CA VAL A 52 14.28 -14.78 -2.03
C VAL A 52 14.27 -13.38 -1.41
N CYS A 53 13.33 -12.50 -1.81
CA CYS A 53 13.20 -11.17 -1.20
C CYS A 53 12.76 -11.22 0.27
N VAL A 54 11.99 -12.24 0.68
CA VAL A 54 11.57 -12.46 2.06
C VAL A 54 12.72 -13.06 2.85
N LEU A 55 13.34 -14.13 2.34
CA LEU A 55 14.36 -14.90 3.04
C LEU A 55 15.73 -14.19 3.13
N LYS A 56 16.12 -13.46 2.08
CA LYS A 56 17.45 -12.83 1.95
C LYS A 56 17.41 -11.30 1.90
N GLY A 57 16.23 -10.70 2.09
CA GLY A 57 16.09 -9.24 2.12
C GLY A 57 16.05 -8.52 0.77
N LYS A 58 16.42 -9.17 -0.33
CA LYS A 58 16.57 -8.52 -1.66
C LYS A 58 16.07 -9.40 -2.80
N CYS A 59 15.31 -8.81 -3.73
CA CYS A 59 14.92 -9.47 -4.97
C CYS A 59 16.11 -9.55 -5.94
N PHE A 60 16.29 -10.69 -6.62
CA PHE A 60 17.38 -10.87 -7.60
C PHE A 60 17.01 -10.44 -9.02
N VAL A 61 15.71 -10.27 -9.31
CA VAL A 61 15.24 -9.89 -10.65
C VAL A 61 15.70 -8.46 -10.94
N LYS A 62 16.40 -8.28 -12.06
CA LYS A 62 16.99 -7.01 -12.48
C LYS A 62 16.07 -6.30 -13.47
N ASP A 63 15.26 -5.39 -12.95
CA ASP A 63 14.32 -4.55 -13.69
C ASP A 63 14.09 -3.24 -12.92
N ASP A 64 13.13 -2.42 -13.35
CA ASP A 64 12.90 -1.10 -12.76
C ASP A 64 12.06 -1.13 -11.47
N SER A 65 11.56 -2.31 -11.06
CA SER A 65 10.67 -2.46 -9.90
C SER A 65 11.27 -1.90 -8.61
N THR A 66 12.56 -2.19 -8.34
CA THR A 66 13.24 -1.70 -7.13
C THR A 66 13.38 -0.19 -7.11
N MET A 67 13.65 0.43 -8.27
CA MET A 67 13.74 1.89 -8.38
C MET A 67 12.35 2.53 -8.17
N LEU A 68 11.29 1.94 -8.73
CA LEU A 68 9.91 2.38 -8.52
C LEU A 68 9.50 2.29 -7.04
N MET A 69 9.84 1.18 -6.37
CA MET A 69 9.63 1.02 -4.92
C MET A 69 10.37 2.10 -4.13
N LYS A 70 11.63 2.40 -4.49
CA LYS A 70 12.41 3.46 -3.84
C LYS A 70 11.75 4.84 -3.98
N LYS A 71 11.23 5.18 -5.17
CA LYS A 71 10.47 6.42 -5.38
C LYS A 71 9.23 6.51 -4.47
N ILE A 72 8.54 5.39 -4.23
CA ILE A 72 7.39 5.34 -3.31
C ILE A 72 7.86 5.51 -1.85
N ILE A 73 8.95 4.85 -1.46
CA ILE A 73 9.52 4.97 -0.11
C ILE A 73 9.86 6.43 0.19
N ASP A 74 10.50 7.11 -0.76
CA ASP A 74 10.97 8.49 -0.63
C ASP A 74 9.87 9.56 -0.73
N SER A 75 8.64 9.20 -1.08
CA SER A 75 7.52 10.16 -1.13
C SER A 75 6.83 10.30 0.23
N ASP A 76 6.23 11.45 0.51
CA ASP A 76 5.39 11.66 1.69
C ASP A 76 3.94 11.20 1.49
N GLY A 77 3.51 11.03 0.24
CA GLY A 77 2.20 10.51 -0.11
C GLY A 77 2.19 9.76 -1.44
N LEU A 78 1.18 8.93 -1.62
CA LEU A 78 1.02 8.05 -2.77
C LEU A 78 -0.39 8.16 -3.36
N VAL A 79 -0.49 8.30 -4.67
CA VAL A 79 -1.75 8.14 -5.41
C VAL A 79 -1.59 7.01 -6.42
N ILE A 80 -2.45 6.00 -6.39
CA ILE A 80 -2.41 4.88 -7.34
C ILE A 80 -3.63 4.94 -8.24
N GLY A 81 -3.42 5.21 -9.52
CA GLY A 81 -4.47 5.20 -10.54
C GLY A 81 -4.46 3.93 -11.38
N THR A 82 -5.59 3.25 -11.51
CA THR A 82 -5.75 2.09 -12.41
C THR A 82 -7.04 2.17 -13.24
N PRO A 83 -7.03 1.73 -14.51
CA PRO A 83 -8.27 1.37 -15.18
C PRO A 83 -8.83 0.08 -14.56
N VAL A 84 -10.15 -0.10 -14.67
CA VAL A 84 -10.83 -1.36 -14.38
C VAL A 84 -10.77 -2.24 -15.63
N TYR A 85 -10.10 -3.38 -15.53
CA TYR A 85 -10.04 -4.40 -16.58
C TYR A 85 -10.55 -5.73 -16.01
N LEU A 86 -11.59 -6.28 -16.65
CA LEU A 86 -12.27 -7.52 -16.24
C LEU A 86 -12.54 -7.56 -14.73
N ASN A 87 -13.19 -6.52 -14.22
CA ASN A 87 -13.60 -6.41 -12.81
C ASN A 87 -12.44 -6.35 -11.79
N ASN A 88 -11.23 -5.99 -12.23
CA ASN A 88 -10.08 -5.82 -11.36
C ASN A 88 -9.12 -4.72 -11.85
N MET A 89 -8.04 -4.52 -11.09
CA MET A 89 -6.91 -3.67 -11.42
C MET A 89 -6.23 -4.11 -12.72
N SER A 90 -5.45 -3.23 -13.33
CA SER A 90 -4.71 -3.57 -14.54
C SER A 90 -3.63 -4.64 -14.28
N GLY A 91 -3.33 -5.44 -15.29
CA GLY A 91 -2.29 -6.47 -15.21
C GLY A 91 -0.91 -5.88 -14.88
N ILE A 92 -0.59 -4.68 -15.39
CA ILE A 92 0.68 -4.00 -15.07
C ILE A 92 0.74 -3.56 -13.60
N LEU A 93 -0.39 -3.10 -13.02
CA LEU A 93 -0.44 -2.80 -11.59
C LEU A 93 -0.23 -4.05 -10.76
N LYS A 94 -0.92 -5.15 -11.10
CA LYS A 94 -0.77 -6.42 -10.39
C LYS A 94 0.65 -6.96 -10.49
N THR A 95 1.26 -6.87 -11.67
CA THR A 95 2.66 -7.26 -11.89
C THR A 95 3.60 -6.48 -10.98
N PHE A 96 3.42 -5.16 -10.87
CA PHE A 96 4.20 -4.34 -9.93
C PHE A 96 3.94 -4.72 -8.47
N ILE A 97 2.67 -4.90 -8.06
CA ILE A 97 2.30 -5.31 -6.69
C ILE A 97 2.94 -6.65 -6.33
N ASP A 98 3.00 -7.62 -7.24
CA ASP A 98 3.64 -8.92 -6.96
C ASP A 98 5.14 -8.80 -6.72
N ARG A 99 5.76 -7.72 -7.20
CA ARG A 99 7.17 -7.39 -6.94
C ARG A 99 7.39 -6.71 -5.59
N THR A 100 6.32 -6.33 -4.87
CA THR A 100 6.40 -5.72 -3.53
C THR A 100 6.11 -6.70 -2.39
N CYS A 101 6.23 -8.01 -2.62
CA CYS A 101 6.03 -9.05 -1.59
C CYS A 101 6.80 -8.77 -0.28
N SER A 102 8.00 -8.19 -0.36
CA SER A 102 8.77 -7.78 0.82
C SER A 102 8.01 -6.80 1.73
N TRP A 103 7.08 -5.99 1.22
CA TRP A 103 6.28 -5.08 2.03
C TRP A 103 5.18 -5.77 2.84
N PHE A 104 4.79 -7.00 2.54
CA PHE A 104 3.95 -7.79 3.45
C PHE A 104 4.74 -8.19 4.71
N HIS A 105 6.04 -8.45 4.56
CA HIS A 105 6.91 -8.92 5.62
C HIS A 105 7.57 -7.79 6.40
N ARG A 106 8.13 -6.82 5.68
CA ARG A 106 8.95 -5.72 6.19
C ARG A 106 8.61 -4.45 5.41
N SER A 107 7.39 -3.96 5.58
CA SER A 107 6.94 -2.74 4.89
C SER A 107 7.86 -1.55 5.20
N GLU A 108 8.22 -0.82 4.15
CA GLU A 108 9.00 0.43 4.24
C GLU A 108 8.11 1.66 4.04
N ILE A 109 6.80 1.45 3.87
CA ILE A 109 5.84 2.50 3.51
C ILE A 109 4.66 2.55 4.50
N THR A 110 4.85 2.02 5.70
CA THR A 110 3.81 1.99 6.74
C THR A 110 3.31 3.38 7.06
N GLN A 111 2.01 3.50 7.28
CA GLN A 111 1.31 4.75 7.59
C GLN A 111 1.44 5.83 6.51
N LYS A 112 2.01 5.54 5.32
CA LYS A 112 2.10 6.51 4.23
C LYS A 112 0.69 6.90 3.76
N PRO A 113 0.29 8.18 3.76
CA PRO A 113 -0.96 8.63 3.17
C PRO A 113 -1.09 8.11 1.74
N THR A 114 -2.17 7.37 1.46
CA THR A 114 -2.38 6.75 0.15
C THR A 114 -3.81 6.98 -0.34
N LEU A 115 -3.95 7.41 -1.60
CA LEU A 115 -5.24 7.58 -2.28
C LEU A 115 -5.34 6.62 -3.47
N LEU A 116 -6.49 5.94 -3.61
CA LEU A 116 -6.74 5.09 -4.77
C LEU A 116 -7.62 5.81 -5.80
N VAL A 117 -7.27 5.67 -7.07
CA VAL A 117 -8.03 6.24 -8.19
C VAL A 117 -8.37 5.11 -9.16
N ALA A 118 -9.64 4.95 -9.49
CA ALA A 118 -10.08 3.93 -10.45
C ALA A 118 -11.02 4.52 -11.49
N ASN A 119 -10.95 4.01 -12.73
CA ASN A 119 -11.95 4.36 -13.74
C ASN A 119 -12.38 3.17 -14.59
N THR A 120 -13.65 3.19 -15.00
CA THR A 120 -14.26 2.18 -15.90
C THR A 120 -15.11 2.88 -16.95
N GLN A 121 -15.54 2.16 -18.00
CA GLN A 121 -16.63 2.62 -18.86
C GLN A 121 -18.00 2.21 -18.27
N GLY A 122 -18.09 0.98 -17.74
CA GLY A 122 -19.33 0.38 -17.25
C GLY A 122 -19.22 -0.02 -15.78
N SER A 123 -18.97 -1.30 -15.52
CA SER A 123 -19.02 -1.92 -14.20
C SER A 123 -17.63 -2.23 -13.61
N GLY A 124 -17.64 -2.77 -12.39
CA GLY A 124 -16.49 -3.40 -11.73
C GLY A 124 -15.58 -2.51 -10.89
N ILE A 125 -15.97 -1.26 -10.70
CA ILE A 125 -15.17 -0.27 -9.95
C ILE A 125 -15.05 -0.63 -8.46
N GLU A 126 -16.12 -1.14 -7.85
CA GLU A 126 -16.15 -1.50 -6.44
C GLU A 126 -15.24 -2.70 -6.14
N ASN A 127 -15.36 -3.79 -6.90
CA ASN A 127 -14.50 -4.97 -6.75
C ASN A 127 -13.03 -4.65 -6.98
N THR A 128 -12.74 -3.78 -7.96
CA THR A 128 -11.37 -3.32 -8.23
C THR A 128 -10.81 -2.53 -7.05
N LEU A 129 -11.56 -1.56 -6.53
CA LEU A 129 -11.14 -0.76 -5.38
C LEU A 129 -11.01 -1.61 -4.13
N ASN A 130 -11.92 -2.57 -3.89
CA ASN A 130 -11.83 -3.48 -2.75
C ASN A 130 -10.58 -4.37 -2.87
N SER A 131 -10.27 -4.91 -4.05
CA SER A 131 -9.03 -5.68 -4.28
C SER A 131 -7.79 -4.85 -3.98
N LEU A 132 -7.76 -3.57 -4.38
CA LEU A 132 -6.65 -2.67 -4.04
C LEU A 132 -6.58 -2.35 -2.54
N LYS A 133 -7.72 -2.14 -1.87
CA LYS A 133 -7.76 -1.92 -0.41
C LYS A 133 -7.11 -3.08 0.34
N GLU A 134 -7.33 -4.32 -0.07
CA GLU A 134 -6.66 -5.49 0.53
C GLU A 134 -5.14 -5.39 0.45
N VAL A 135 -4.60 -4.97 -0.71
CA VAL A 135 -3.17 -4.76 -0.90
C VAL A 135 -2.68 -3.60 -0.03
N MET A 136 -3.43 -2.51 0.08
CA MET A 136 -3.06 -1.37 0.93
C MET A 136 -2.99 -1.75 2.41
N ILE A 137 -3.90 -2.58 2.89
CA ILE A 137 -3.86 -3.13 4.25
C ILE A 137 -2.57 -3.93 4.47
N GLN A 138 -2.19 -4.78 3.51
CA GLN A 138 -0.96 -5.57 3.58
C GLN A 138 0.30 -4.73 3.55
N TRP A 139 0.32 -3.62 2.79
CA TRP A 139 1.41 -2.65 2.81
C TRP A 139 1.44 -1.80 4.08
N GLY A 140 0.37 -1.79 4.87
CA GLY A 140 0.25 -1.03 6.11
C GLY A 140 0.14 0.48 5.92
N VAL A 141 -0.29 0.95 4.74
CA VAL A 141 -0.40 2.38 4.42
C VAL A 141 -1.61 3.02 5.13
N ALA A 142 -1.59 4.35 5.27
CA ALA A 142 -2.75 5.10 5.77
C ALA A 142 -3.67 5.46 4.60
N LEU A 143 -4.62 4.57 4.29
CA LEU A 143 -5.54 4.76 3.17
C LEU A 143 -6.51 5.93 3.43
N SER A 144 -6.42 6.98 2.63
CA SER A 144 -7.21 8.21 2.79
C SER A 144 -8.58 8.16 2.14
N GLY A 145 -8.81 7.21 1.23
CA GLY A 145 -10.06 7.07 0.48
C GLY A 145 -9.85 6.64 -0.96
N THR A 146 -10.90 6.82 -1.76
CA THR A 146 -10.91 6.44 -3.17
C THR A 146 -11.59 7.51 -4.02
N ILE A 147 -11.05 7.79 -5.20
CA ILE A 147 -11.71 8.57 -6.25
C ILE A 147 -12.05 7.63 -7.39
N SER A 148 -13.25 7.76 -7.95
CA SER A 148 -13.70 6.84 -8.98
C SER A 148 -14.48 7.57 -10.09
N ARG A 149 -14.35 7.10 -11.33
CA ARG A 149 -15.06 7.62 -12.50
C ARG A 149 -15.58 6.47 -13.38
N ASN A 150 -16.79 6.60 -13.90
CA ASN A 150 -17.36 5.66 -14.88
C ASN A 150 -17.78 6.43 -16.15
N GLY A 151 -18.35 5.76 -17.16
CA GLY A 151 -18.77 6.42 -18.41
C GLY A 151 -19.73 7.60 -18.22
N ARG A 152 -20.50 7.64 -17.14
CA ARG A 152 -21.43 8.75 -16.82
C ARG A 152 -20.76 9.91 -16.07
N SER A 153 -19.61 9.65 -15.43
CA SER A 153 -18.91 10.63 -14.62
C SER A 153 -17.52 10.98 -15.15
N VAL A 154 -17.04 10.37 -16.24
CA VAL A 154 -15.66 10.53 -16.75
C VAL A 154 -15.27 11.99 -17.00
N ASN A 155 -16.24 12.84 -17.38
CA ASN A 155 -16.02 14.27 -17.62
C ASN A 155 -16.25 15.15 -16.37
N LYS A 156 -16.66 14.57 -15.23
CA LYS A 156 -16.81 15.32 -13.98
C LYS A 156 -15.41 15.67 -13.44
N PRO A 157 -15.11 16.96 -13.22
CA PRO A 157 -13.80 17.38 -12.74
C PRO A 157 -13.48 16.78 -11.37
N ILE A 158 -12.20 16.66 -11.06
CA ILE A 158 -11.74 16.35 -9.71
C ILE A 158 -11.87 17.62 -8.87
N THR A 159 -12.37 17.48 -7.64
CA THR A 159 -12.55 18.61 -6.72
C THR A 159 -11.58 18.54 -5.55
N GLU A 160 -11.25 19.69 -4.95
CA GLU A 160 -10.45 19.72 -3.71
C GLU A 160 -11.11 18.92 -2.57
N LYS A 161 -12.45 18.91 -2.53
CA LYS A 161 -13.22 18.16 -1.53
C LYS A 161 -12.92 16.67 -1.59
N GLU A 162 -12.79 16.10 -2.80
CA GLU A 162 -12.42 14.68 -2.99
C GLU A 162 -11.00 14.36 -2.49
N LEU A 163 -10.12 15.36 -2.39
CA LEU A 163 -8.74 15.22 -1.90
C LEU A 163 -8.56 15.59 -0.42
N SER A 164 -9.58 16.16 0.22
CA SER A 164 -9.49 16.69 1.60
C SER A 164 -8.98 15.65 2.62
N GLY A 165 -9.46 14.41 2.54
CA GLY A 165 -8.99 13.33 3.42
C GLY A 165 -7.52 12.98 3.20
N PHE A 166 -7.06 12.97 1.94
CA PHE A 166 -5.67 12.71 1.58
C PHE A 166 -4.74 13.83 2.07
N ILE A 167 -5.11 15.07 1.80
CA ILE A 167 -4.40 16.28 2.24
C ILE A 167 -4.28 16.31 3.78
N LYS A 168 -5.38 16.03 4.49
CA LYS A 168 -5.38 15.96 5.97
C LYS A 168 -4.40 14.91 6.50
N LEU A 169 -4.34 13.73 5.88
CA LEU A 169 -3.39 12.69 6.28
C LEU A 169 -1.95 13.10 5.97
N ILE A 170 -1.69 13.69 4.80
CA ILE A 170 -0.37 14.23 4.46
C ILE A 170 0.04 15.24 5.52
N ASP A 171 -0.74 16.29 5.75
CA ASP A 171 -0.38 17.42 6.62
C ASP A 171 -0.18 17.00 8.08
N SER A 172 -1.00 16.07 8.56
CA SER A 172 -0.88 15.54 9.92
C SER A 172 0.20 14.46 10.07
N ASN A 173 0.92 14.09 9.01
CA ASN A 173 1.82 12.93 8.99
C ASN A 173 1.11 11.66 9.51
N SER A 174 -0.10 11.43 9.01
CA SER A 174 -0.99 10.32 9.37
C SER A 174 -1.43 10.25 10.84
N LYS A 175 -1.15 11.26 11.66
CA LYS A 175 -1.56 11.28 13.08
C LYS A 175 -3.08 11.24 13.29
N THR A 176 -3.87 11.61 12.29
CA THR A 176 -5.34 11.54 12.35
C THR A 176 -5.90 10.22 11.80
N TYR A 177 -5.04 9.29 11.38
CA TYR A 177 -5.46 7.98 10.89
C TYR A 177 -5.91 7.07 12.04
N SER A 178 -6.96 6.29 11.80
CA SER A 178 -7.44 5.26 12.73
C SER A 178 -7.69 3.98 11.94
N PRO A 179 -7.06 2.85 12.33
CA PRO A 179 -7.15 1.61 11.56
C PRO A 179 -8.46 0.89 11.83
N SER A 180 -8.94 0.16 10.83
CA SER A 180 -10.02 -0.81 10.98
C SER A 180 -9.57 -2.04 11.79
N PHE A 181 -10.53 -2.80 12.31
CA PHE A 181 -10.23 -4.10 12.93
C PHE A 181 -9.54 -5.07 11.96
N LYS A 182 -9.84 -4.98 10.66
CA LYS A 182 -9.22 -5.81 9.62
C LYS A 182 -7.73 -5.50 9.44
N GLU A 183 -7.36 -4.23 9.50
CA GLU A 183 -5.95 -3.81 9.48
C GLU A 183 -5.21 -4.30 10.72
N ILE A 184 -5.82 -4.15 11.90
CA ILE A 184 -5.25 -4.64 13.15
C ILE A 184 -5.07 -6.16 13.09
N TYR A 185 -6.04 -6.89 12.57
CA TYR A 185 -5.95 -8.33 12.36
C TYR A 185 -4.78 -8.70 11.44
N THR A 186 -4.67 -8.03 10.29
CA THR A 186 -3.61 -8.27 9.30
C THR A 186 -2.23 -7.96 9.87
N TYR A 187 -2.08 -6.83 10.56
CA TYR A 187 -0.85 -6.47 11.27
C TYR A 187 -0.45 -7.55 12.28
N ASN A 188 -1.39 -8.09 13.07
CA ASN A 188 -1.06 -9.09 14.07
C ASN A 188 -0.79 -10.48 13.46
N ILE A 189 -1.30 -10.80 12.26
CA ILE A 189 -0.81 -11.94 11.47
C ILE A 189 0.66 -11.73 11.10
N GLN A 190 0.98 -10.59 10.49
CA GLN A 190 2.35 -10.26 10.08
C GLN A 190 3.30 -10.26 11.27
N ARG A 191 2.87 -9.70 12.41
CA ARG A 191 3.61 -9.72 13.69
C ARG A 191 3.88 -11.15 14.16
N THR A 192 2.89 -12.04 14.12
CA THR A 192 3.10 -13.45 14.51
C THR A 192 4.03 -14.17 13.55
N LEU A 193 3.88 -13.98 12.24
CA LEU A 193 4.79 -14.56 11.25
C LEU A 193 6.21 -14.06 11.44
N ALA A 194 6.40 -12.77 11.71
CA ALA A 194 7.70 -12.20 12.02
C ALA A 194 8.29 -12.83 13.29
N THR A 195 7.51 -12.98 14.36
CA THR A 195 8.01 -13.56 15.62
C THR A 195 8.40 -15.03 15.50
N ASN A 196 7.58 -15.82 14.79
CA ASN A 196 7.65 -17.28 14.85
C ASN A 196 8.28 -17.93 13.62
N VAL A 197 8.15 -17.32 12.44
CA VAL A 197 8.45 -17.99 11.17
C VAL A 197 9.70 -17.44 10.50
N PHE A 198 9.89 -16.13 10.49
CA PHE A 198 10.92 -15.48 9.68
C PHE A 198 11.94 -14.72 10.55
N PRO A 199 13.15 -15.26 10.79
CA PRO A 199 14.16 -14.61 11.63
C PRO A 199 14.52 -13.18 11.17
N LEU A 200 14.67 -12.98 9.85
CA LEU A 200 14.98 -11.67 9.28
C LEU A 200 13.83 -10.66 9.50
N ASP A 201 12.58 -11.13 9.50
CA ASP A 201 11.44 -10.27 9.83
C ASP A 201 11.46 -9.93 11.32
N LYS A 202 11.77 -10.90 12.18
CA LYS A 202 11.84 -10.68 13.63
C LYS A 202 12.78 -9.54 13.99
N GLU A 203 13.99 -9.56 13.43
CA GLU A 203 14.99 -8.51 13.63
C GLU A 203 14.47 -7.15 13.18
N TYR A 204 13.96 -7.06 11.94
CA TYR A 204 13.38 -5.83 11.40
C TYR A 204 12.22 -5.30 12.25
N TRP A 205 11.28 -6.16 12.65
CA TRP A 205 10.14 -5.78 13.46
C TRP A 205 10.53 -5.35 14.88
N GLN A 206 11.59 -5.94 15.43
CA GLN A 206 12.15 -5.56 16.72
C GLN A 206 12.77 -4.16 16.64
N GLU A 207 13.58 -3.88 15.62
CA GLU A 207 14.18 -2.56 15.37
C GLU A 207 13.12 -1.46 15.19
N LYS A 208 12.03 -1.78 14.49
CA LYS A 208 10.91 -0.85 14.30
C LYS A 208 10.01 -0.72 15.55
N GLY A 209 10.20 -1.53 16.58
CA GLY A 209 9.37 -1.57 17.79
C GLY A 209 7.96 -2.14 17.55
N TRP A 210 7.73 -2.84 16.44
CA TRP A 210 6.41 -3.34 16.05
C TRP A 210 6.02 -4.60 16.84
N LEU A 211 7.00 -5.39 17.29
CA LEU A 211 6.75 -6.61 18.08
C LEU A 211 6.05 -6.37 19.42
N ASN A 212 6.04 -5.13 19.93
CA ASN A 212 5.49 -4.80 21.24
C ASN A 212 4.21 -3.97 21.19
N SER A 213 3.62 -3.78 20.01
CA SER A 213 2.42 -2.96 19.82
C SER A 213 1.32 -3.75 19.13
N ALA A 214 0.05 -3.41 19.42
CA ALA A 214 -1.11 -4.01 18.77
C ALA A 214 -1.32 -3.53 17.32
N TYR A 215 -0.65 -2.44 16.93
CA TYR A 215 -0.59 -1.88 15.58
C TYR A 215 0.67 -1.02 15.41
N PHE A 216 0.91 -0.43 14.24
CA PHE A 216 2.09 0.41 14.01
C PHE A 216 2.24 1.52 15.08
N PRO A 217 3.45 1.71 15.66
CA PRO A 217 3.71 2.76 16.64
C PRO A 217 3.33 4.15 16.12
N GLY A 218 2.83 5.01 17.01
CA GLY A 218 2.37 6.36 16.67
C GLY A 218 0.90 6.45 16.26
N VAL A 219 0.27 5.34 15.86
CA VAL A 219 -1.17 5.29 15.58
C VAL A 219 -1.98 5.18 16.87
N LYS A 220 -2.95 6.08 17.05
CA LYS A 220 -3.84 6.04 18.21
C LYS A 220 -4.86 4.92 18.07
N LEU A 221 -4.88 4.01 19.04
CA LEU A 221 -5.89 2.96 19.16
C LEU A 221 -6.81 3.22 20.35
N ASN A 222 -8.10 2.96 20.19
CA ASN A 222 -9.05 2.90 21.30
C ASN A 222 -8.87 1.59 22.11
N ALA A 223 -9.53 1.50 23.27
CA ALA A 223 -9.38 0.36 24.18
C ALA A 223 -9.79 -0.98 23.52
N ALA A 224 -10.89 -0.99 22.76
CA ALA A 224 -11.37 -2.18 22.06
C ALA A 224 -10.37 -2.67 21.00
N GLN A 225 -9.81 -1.76 20.20
CA GLN A 225 -8.78 -2.05 19.21
C GLN A 225 -7.51 -2.63 19.85
N LYS A 226 -7.05 -2.07 20.97
CA LYS A 226 -5.88 -2.58 21.70
C LYS A 226 -6.12 -3.99 22.24
N LEU A 227 -7.27 -4.22 22.87
CA LEU A 227 -7.65 -5.53 23.38
C LEU A 227 -7.74 -6.57 22.26
N TYR A 228 -8.41 -6.21 21.16
CA TYR A 228 -8.55 -7.06 19.98
C TYR A 228 -7.18 -7.46 19.39
N GLY A 229 -6.31 -6.50 19.09
CA GLY A 229 -5.01 -6.78 18.48
C GLY A 229 -4.11 -7.65 19.37
N ASN A 230 -4.04 -7.35 20.66
CA ASN A 230 -3.26 -8.17 21.61
C ASN A 230 -3.85 -9.57 21.81
N GLY A 231 -5.18 -9.71 21.79
CA GLY A 231 -5.86 -10.99 21.87
C GLY A 231 -5.57 -11.87 20.66
N ILE A 232 -5.71 -11.31 19.45
CA ILE A 232 -5.39 -11.99 18.19
C ILE A 232 -3.93 -12.43 18.16
N TYR A 233 -2.98 -11.55 18.50
CA TYR A 233 -1.56 -11.91 18.51
C TYR A 233 -1.26 -13.09 19.44
N LYS A 234 -1.79 -13.07 20.68
CA LYS A 234 -1.63 -14.17 21.64
C LYS A 234 -2.22 -15.48 21.12
N MET A 235 -3.39 -15.43 20.49
CA MET A 235 -4.03 -16.59 19.88
C MET A 235 -3.18 -17.14 18.74
N LEU A 236 -2.79 -16.29 17.78
CA LEU A 236 -2.04 -16.69 16.61
C LEU A 236 -0.66 -17.27 16.97
N CYS A 237 0.04 -16.73 17.97
CA CYS A 237 1.31 -17.29 18.42
C CYS A 237 1.20 -18.72 18.98
N LYS A 238 0.02 -19.14 19.46
CA LYS A 238 -0.22 -20.53 19.88
C LYS A 238 -0.49 -21.47 18.71
N VAL A 239 -1.12 -20.95 17.64
CA VAL A 239 -1.53 -21.73 16.47
C VAL A 239 -0.39 -21.84 15.46
N ILE A 240 0.29 -20.74 15.16
CA ILE A 240 1.43 -20.66 14.25
C ILE A 240 2.69 -20.97 15.05
N LYS A 241 3.15 -22.22 15.02
CA LYS A 241 4.32 -22.65 15.80
C LYS A 241 5.62 -22.05 15.25
N PRO A 242 6.62 -21.77 16.12
CA PRO A 242 7.93 -21.36 15.66
C PRO A 242 8.56 -22.37 14.70
N VAL A 243 9.23 -21.89 13.66
CA VAL A 243 10.03 -22.75 12.77
C VAL A 243 11.24 -23.26 13.55
N ASP A 244 11.47 -24.56 13.47
CA ASP A 244 12.66 -25.19 14.01
C ASP A 244 13.85 -24.89 13.09
N ASN A 245 14.61 -23.84 13.43
CA ASN A 245 15.78 -23.40 12.67
C ASN A 245 16.90 -24.46 12.64
N THR A 246 16.76 -25.59 13.34
CA THR A 246 17.70 -26.74 13.25
C THR A 246 17.34 -27.73 12.14
N LYS A 247 16.19 -27.58 11.46
CA LYS A 247 15.66 -28.56 10.50
C LYS A 247 15.59 -28.11 9.05
N ASN A 248 15.97 -26.89 8.70
CA ASN A 248 16.02 -26.39 7.33
C ASN A 248 17.42 -25.84 6.99
N PRO A 249 18.23 -26.56 6.18
CA PRO A 249 19.53 -26.09 5.69
C PRO A 249 19.42 -24.94 4.68
#